data_AF-A0A4Y8PDG7-F1
#
_entry.id   AF-A0A4Y8PDG7-F1
#
_cell.length_a   1.000
_cell.length_b   1.000
_cell.length_c   1.000
_cell.angle_alpha   90.00
_cell.angle_beta   90.00
_cell.angle_gamma   90.00
#
_symmetry.space_group_name_H-M   'P 1'
#
loop_
_entity.id
_entity.type
_entity.pdbx_description
1 polymer ?
#
loop_
_entity_poly.entity_id
_entity_poly.type
_entity_poly.pdbx_seq_one_letter_code
_entity_poly.pdbx_strand_id
1 'polypeptide(L)'
;MGSKFSVYLLVGAIVFLFFVRTEPLLAKASKEPCKKIKYLTPPGPNVVVVNKKEFESYLPKRRKTSGGMCARVVRTCIEKLIGRPLDRKDYAKEYGEVLVKTGLYREQPPNSQPRDFDVHILYPRKKSHYGHMEIYYKGKWYSDFYQKASLWQLWPKEYSKVKLYRLAYERVVLTPQNPTYQKRSKPSMRLAQSPVY
;
A
#
# COMPACT_ATOMS: atom_id res chain seq x y z
N MET A 1 -7.17 26.60 62.48
CA MET A 1 -8.03 25.70 63.29
C MET A 1 -9.43 25.69 62.69
N GLY A 2 -10.01 24.50 62.47
CA GLY A 2 -11.45 24.24 62.21
C GLY A 2 -11.93 24.53 60.78
N SER A 3 -12.02 23.58 59.85
CA SER A 3 -12.97 22.45 59.78
C SER A 3 -14.43 22.87 59.83
N LYS A 4 -15.16 22.65 58.72
CA LYS A 4 -16.60 22.31 58.73
C LYS A 4 -16.90 21.29 57.62
N PHE A 5 -17.14 20.06 58.06
CA PHE A 5 -17.89 19.02 57.36
C PHE A 5 -19.36 19.44 57.18
N SER A 6 -19.98 19.03 56.07
CA SER A 6 -21.40 18.58 55.99
C SER A 6 -21.76 18.31 54.52
N VAL A 7 -22.61 17.37 54.08
CA VAL A 7 -23.25 16.14 54.57
C VAL A 7 -24.21 15.75 53.42
N TYR A 8 -24.07 14.52 52.93
CA TYR A 8 -25.10 13.58 52.43
C TYR A 8 -26.02 13.83 51.20
N LEU A 9 -26.42 12.65 50.67
CA LEU A 9 -27.65 12.25 49.96
C LEU A 9 -27.62 12.26 48.42
N LEU A 10 -28.14 11.27 47.65
CA LEU A 10 -28.61 9.89 47.85
C LEU A 10 -29.16 9.40 46.47
N VAL A 11 -29.19 8.07 46.27
CA VAL A 11 -30.10 7.26 45.40
C VAL A 11 -29.91 7.24 43.87
N GLY A 12 -29.87 6.02 43.33
CA GLY A 12 -30.28 5.75 41.96
C GLY A 12 -30.13 4.30 41.49
N ALA A 13 -30.69 3.31 42.20
CA ALA A 13 -30.79 1.92 41.74
C ALA A 13 -32.20 1.64 41.19
N ILE A 14 -32.35 1.26 39.92
CA ILE A 14 -33.54 0.54 39.42
C ILE A 14 -33.12 -0.48 38.34
N VAL A 15 -33.31 -1.75 38.69
CA VAL A 15 -33.43 -2.94 37.83
C VAL A 15 -34.84 -2.96 37.26
N PHE A 16 -35.07 -3.23 35.98
CA PHE A 16 -36.27 -3.98 35.57
C PHE A 16 -36.10 -4.68 34.21
N LEU A 17 -36.26 -6.00 34.29
CA LEU A 17 -36.35 -6.96 33.21
C LEU A 17 -37.64 -6.72 32.40
N PHE A 18 -37.53 -6.68 31.07
CA PHE A 18 -38.65 -7.00 30.18
C PHE A 18 -38.23 -8.10 29.20
N PHE A 19 -38.67 -9.31 29.53
CA PHE A 19 -38.94 -10.40 28.59
C PHE A 19 -40.06 -9.95 27.65
N VAL A 20 -39.81 -9.90 26.34
CA VAL A 20 -40.85 -10.13 25.33
C VAL A 20 -40.27 -11.05 24.26
N ARG A 21 -40.93 -12.18 24.12
CA ARG A 21 -40.66 -13.29 23.20
C ARG A 21 -41.60 -13.10 22.00
N THR A 22 -41.11 -13.19 20.77
CA THR A 22 -41.85 -13.64 19.57
C THR A 22 -40.92 -13.72 18.36
N GLU A 23 -40.72 -14.93 17.84
CA GLU A 23 -40.16 -15.28 16.52
C GLU A 23 -41.27 -15.14 15.43
N PRO A 24 -41.05 -15.50 14.16
CA PRO A 24 -40.14 -14.89 13.18
C PRO A 24 -40.91 -14.48 11.90
N LEU A 25 -40.47 -13.47 11.15
CA LEU A 25 -41.04 -13.16 9.82
C LEU A 25 -39.99 -13.18 8.72
N LEU A 26 -40.06 -14.28 7.98
CA LEU A 26 -39.76 -14.50 6.57
C LEU A 26 -39.65 -13.19 5.74
N ALA A 27 -38.41 -12.79 5.40
CA ALA A 27 -38.16 -11.84 4.32
C ALA A 27 -37.38 -12.54 3.20
N LYS A 28 -38.07 -12.79 2.09
CA LYS A 28 -37.52 -13.32 0.83
C LYS A 28 -36.37 -12.44 0.35
N ALA A 29 -35.13 -12.92 0.47
CA ALA A 29 -34.00 -12.35 -0.23
C ALA A 29 -34.09 -12.74 -1.71
N SER A 30 -34.40 -11.75 -2.54
CA SER A 30 -34.35 -11.77 -3.99
C SER A 30 -33.02 -12.33 -4.49
N LYS A 31 -33.08 -13.42 -5.26
CA LYS A 31 -31.96 -13.94 -6.04
C LYS A 31 -31.78 -13.06 -7.27
N GLU A 32 -30.99 -11.99 -7.16
CA GLU A 32 -30.43 -11.37 -8.36
C GLU A 32 -29.26 -12.21 -8.87
N PRO A 33 -29.25 -12.60 -10.16
CA PRO A 33 -28.14 -13.36 -10.70
C PRO A 33 -26.88 -12.49 -10.72
N CYS A 34 -25.87 -12.94 -9.96
CA CYS A 34 -24.50 -12.49 -10.05
C CYS A 34 -24.09 -12.47 -11.53
N LYS A 35 -23.99 -11.28 -12.12
CA LYS A 35 -23.49 -11.11 -13.49
C LYS A 35 -22.08 -11.70 -13.50
N LYS A 36 -21.97 -12.87 -14.14
CA LYS A 36 -20.73 -13.58 -14.41
C LYS A 36 -19.79 -12.60 -15.10
N ILE A 37 -18.86 -12.04 -14.35
CA ILE A 37 -17.69 -11.37 -14.92
C ILE A 37 -17.05 -12.44 -15.78
N LYS A 38 -17.05 -12.23 -17.10
CA LYS A 38 -16.28 -13.05 -18.03
C LYS A 38 -14.83 -12.84 -17.61
N TYR A 39 -14.30 -13.78 -16.82
CA TYR A 39 -12.88 -13.89 -16.60
C TYR A 39 -12.27 -14.05 -17.99
N LEU A 40 -11.59 -13.00 -18.43
CA LEU A 40 -10.66 -13.11 -19.53
C LEU A 40 -9.73 -14.28 -19.20
N THR A 41 -9.51 -15.09 -20.22
CA THR A 41 -8.57 -16.20 -20.36
C THR A 41 -7.51 -16.26 -19.26
N PRO A 42 -7.27 -17.42 -18.62
CA PRO A 42 -6.23 -17.54 -17.61
C PRO A 42 -4.90 -17.05 -18.23
N PRO A 43 -4.24 -16.06 -17.63
CA PRO A 43 -2.96 -15.62 -18.15
C PRO A 43 -2.00 -16.81 -18.09
N GLY A 44 -1.24 -17.02 -19.17
CA GLY A 44 -0.16 -17.99 -19.17
C GLY A 44 0.80 -17.77 -17.99
N PRO A 45 1.66 -18.75 -17.67
CA PRO A 45 2.38 -18.86 -16.39
C PRO A 45 3.37 -17.72 -16.03
N ASN A 46 3.43 -16.63 -16.79
CA ASN A 46 4.43 -15.56 -16.64
C ASN A 46 3.85 -14.14 -16.51
N VAL A 47 2.56 -13.97 -16.26
CA VAL A 47 1.96 -12.64 -16.08
C VAL A 47 1.89 -12.29 -14.60
N VAL A 48 2.65 -11.27 -14.18
CA VAL A 48 2.58 -10.76 -12.80
C VAL A 48 1.69 -9.53 -12.75
N VAL A 49 0.70 -9.54 -11.85
CA VAL A 49 -0.14 -8.38 -11.58
C VAL A 49 0.60 -7.45 -10.63
N VAL A 50 0.84 -6.20 -11.06
CA VAL A 50 1.47 -5.19 -10.19
C VAL A 50 0.41 -4.49 -9.34
N ASN A 51 0.46 -4.74 -8.03
CA ASN A 51 -0.49 -4.21 -7.05
C ASN A 51 -0.05 -2.84 -6.53
N LYS A 52 -0.20 -1.81 -7.37
CA LYS A 52 0.23 -0.44 -7.05
C LYS A 52 -0.37 0.12 -5.75
N LYS A 53 -1.63 -0.19 -5.46
CA LYS A 53 -2.33 0.28 -4.23
C LYS A 53 -1.71 -0.33 -2.97
N GLU A 54 -1.40 -1.63 -3.00
CA GLU A 54 -0.75 -2.34 -1.90
C GLU A 54 0.69 -1.84 -1.69
N PHE A 55 1.42 -1.58 -2.78
CA PHE A 55 2.74 -0.94 -2.69
C PHE A 55 2.67 0.44 -2.02
N GLU A 56 1.74 1.30 -2.46
CA GLU A 56 1.58 2.67 -1.92
C GLU A 56 1.17 2.70 -0.44
N SER A 57 0.44 1.68 0.04
CA SER A 57 0.03 1.60 1.44
C SER A 57 1.21 1.38 2.39
N TYR A 58 2.30 0.76 1.91
CA TYR A 58 3.50 0.44 2.68
C TYR A 58 4.66 1.45 2.53
N LEU A 59 4.56 2.42 1.62
CA LEU A 59 5.58 3.47 1.50
C LEU A 59 5.73 4.27 2.80
N PRO A 60 6.96 4.65 3.20
CA PRO A 60 7.16 5.45 4.40
C PRO A 60 6.64 6.88 4.21
N LYS A 61 5.58 7.27 4.94
CA LYS A 61 4.91 8.56 4.78
C LYS A 61 5.44 9.69 5.67
N ARG A 62 5.97 9.37 6.86
CA ARG A 62 6.22 10.37 7.92
C ARG A 62 7.66 10.42 8.43
N ARG A 63 8.50 9.42 8.14
CA ARG A 63 9.88 9.40 8.61
C ARG A 63 10.76 10.30 7.74
N LYS A 64 11.48 11.21 8.39
CA LYS A 64 12.46 12.12 7.76
C LYS A 64 13.90 11.57 7.80
N THR A 65 14.17 10.63 8.69
CA THR A 65 15.49 10.05 8.94
C THR A 65 15.43 8.53 8.97
N SER A 66 16.56 7.88 8.67
CA SER A 66 16.66 6.42 8.66
C SER A 66 16.54 5.84 10.08
N GLY A 67 15.86 4.70 10.18
CA GLY A 67 15.83 3.85 11.36
C GLY A 67 16.63 2.55 11.18
N GLY A 68 17.46 2.44 10.15
CA GLY A 68 18.27 1.25 9.87
C GLY A 68 17.49 0.06 9.30
N MET A 69 16.27 0.28 8.78
CA MET A 69 15.37 -0.80 8.34
C MET A 69 15.13 -0.81 6.83
N CYS A 70 16.00 -0.16 6.04
CA CYS A 70 15.85 0.02 4.60
C CYS A 70 15.58 -1.30 3.85
N ALA A 71 16.37 -2.34 4.13
CA ALA A 71 16.21 -3.67 3.54
C ALA A 71 14.80 -4.24 3.79
N ARG A 72 14.33 -4.19 5.04
CA ARG A 72 13.01 -4.72 5.42
C ARG A 72 11.87 -3.95 4.75
N VAL A 73 11.91 -2.62 4.80
CA VAL A 73 10.82 -1.79 4.28
C VAL A 73 10.72 -1.92 2.77
N VAL A 74 11.85 -1.83 2.05
CA VAL A 74 11.84 -1.94 0.59
C VAL A 74 11.48 -3.37 0.14
N ARG A 75 12.00 -4.41 0.81
CA ARG A 75 11.56 -5.80 0.54
C ARG A 75 10.04 -5.91 0.65
N THR A 76 9.45 -5.45 1.75
CA THR A 76 8.00 -5.54 1.97
C THR A 76 7.21 -4.71 0.96
N CYS A 77 7.71 -3.54 0.54
CA CYS A 77 7.09 -2.80 -0.55
C CYS A 77 7.07 -3.64 -1.85
N ILE A 78 8.20 -4.28 -2.20
CA ILE A 78 8.29 -5.12 -3.40
C ILE A 78 7.39 -6.35 -3.28
N GLU A 79 7.37 -7.03 -2.14
CA GLU A 79 6.48 -8.18 -1.87
C GLU A 79 5.01 -7.81 -2.10
N LYS A 80 4.62 -6.61 -1.65
CA LYS A 80 3.27 -6.06 -1.86
C LYS A 80 3.01 -5.70 -3.31
N LEU A 81 4.02 -5.16 -4.00
CA LEU A 81 3.96 -4.83 -5.42
C LEU A 81 3.73 -6.08 -6.28
N ILE A 82 4.46 -7.17 -6.03
CA ILE A 82 4.44 -8.40 -6.84
C ILE A 82 3.46 -9.46 -6.33
N GLY A 83 2.93 -9.29 -5.11
CA GLY A 83 1.97 -10.22 -4.50
C GLY A 83 2.58 -11.55 -4.01
N ARG A 84 3.91 -11.63 -3.85
CA ARG A 84 4.60 -12.84 -3.36
C ARG A 84 5.81 -12.48 -2.49
N PRO A 85 6.21 -13.36 -1.54
CA PRO A 85 7.37 -13.12 -0.69
C PRO A 85 8.69 -13.14 -1.48
N LEU A 86 9.69 -12.44 -0.97
CA LEU A 86 11.07 -12.51 -1.45
C LEU A 86 11.94 -13.28 -0.46
N ASP A 87 13.00 -13.92 -0.96
CA ASP A 87 14.02 -14.53 -0.09
C ASP A 87 14.59 -13.45 0.84
N ARG A 88 14.51 -13.69 2.15
CA ARG A 88 14.98 -12.72 3.13
C ARG A 88 16.50 -12.74 3.21
N LYS A 89 17.09 -11.56 3.15
CA LYS A 89 18.50 -11.30 3.47
C LYS A 89 18.59 -10.30 4.61
N ASP A 90 19.67 -10.41 5.38
CA ASP A 90 19.92 -9.53 6.52
C ASP A 90 20.44 -8.16 6.06
N TYR A 91 21.19 -8.14 4.96
CA TYR A 91 21.85 -6.93 4.49
C TYR A 91 21.27 -6.43 3.16
N ALA A 92 21.16 -5.11 3.05
CA ALA A 92 20.65 -4.46 1.84
C ALA A 92 21.46 -4.81 0.59
N LYS A 93 22.79 -4.94 0.72
CA LYS A 93 23.71 -5.28 -0.39
C LYS A 93 23.44 -6.63 -1.06
N GLU A 94 22.71 -7.53 -0.39
CA GLU A 94 22.48 -8.92 -0.83
C GLU A 94 21.18 -9.09 -1.61
N TYR A 95 20.30 -8.07 -1.61
CA TYR A 95 19.00 -8.19 -2.27
C TYR A 95 19.10 -8.18 -3.81
N GLY A 96 20.26 -7.89 -4.40
CA GLY A 96 20.41 -7.81 -5.84
C GLY A 96 20.08 -9.14 -6.54
N GLU A 97 20.66 -10.22 -6.04
CA GLU A 97 20.40 -11.57 -6.52
C GLU A 97 18.95 -11.99 -6.24
N VAL A 98 18.41 -11.61 -5.07
CA VAL A 98 17.01 -11.88 -4.71
C VAL A 98 16.05 -11.27 -5.73
N LEU A 99 16.30 -10.02 -6.14
CA LEU A 99 15.49 -9.33 -7.15
C LEU A 99 15.58 -10.03 -8.50
N VAL A 100 16.79 -10.37 -8.96
CA VAL A 100 16.98 -11.05 -10.25
C VAL A 100 16.33 -12.44 -10.25
N LYS A 101 16.43 -13.19 -9.15
CA LYS A 101 15.83 -14.52 -8.96
C LYS A 101 14.31 -14.52 -9.09
N THR A 102 13.66 -13.37 -8.89
CA THR A 102 12.22 -13.24 -9.17
C THR A 102 11.87 -13.43 -10.65
N GLY A 103 12.81 -13.19 -11.57
CA GLY A 103 12.57 -13.13 -13.01
C GLY A 103 11.82 -11.88 -13.48
N LEU A 104 11.47 -10.97 -12.57
CA LEU A 104 10.77 -9.70 -12.85
C LEU A 104 11.70 -8.49 -12.87
N TYR A 105 12.79 -8.55 -12.11
CA TYR A 105 13.80 -7.49 -12.10
C TYR A 105 15.00 -7.87 -12.96
N ARG A 106 15.55 -6.88 -13.64
CA ARG A 106 16.80 -7.01 -14.40
C ARG A 106 17.77 -5.92 -13.96
N GLU A 107 19.05 -6.26 -13.90
CA GLU A 107 20.10 -5.26 -13.69
C GLU A 107 20.14 -4.30 -14.89
N GLN A 108 20.37 -3.03 -14.61
CA GLN A 108 20.49 -1.95 -15.59
C GLN A 108 21.73 -1.12 -15.30
N PRO A 109 22.24 -0.36 -16.29
CA PRO A 109 23.31 0.59 -16.04
C PRO A 109 22.92 1.56 -14.91
N PRO A 110 23.79 1.78 -13.91
CA PRO A 110 23.45 2.56 -12.72
C PRO A 110 23.13 4.03 -13.00
N ASN A 111 23.55 4.54 -14.15
CA ASN A 111 23.32 5.92 -14.59
C ASN A 111 22.03 6.09 -15.40
N SER A 112 21.22 5.04 -15.54
CA SER A 112 19.96 5.11 -16.27
C SER A 112 18.96 6.03 -15.55
N GLN A 113 18.16 6.77 -16.31
CA GLN A 113 17.06 7.55 -15.76
C GLN A 113 16.12 6.64 -14.96
N PRO A 114 15.82 6.93 -13.68
CA PRO A 114 14.99 6.07 -12.84
C PRO A 114 13.53 6.06 -13.32
N ARG A 115 12.90 4.90 -13.17
CA ARG A 115 11.49 4.62 -13.46
C ARG A 115 10.79 4.12 -12.22
N ASP A 116 9.47 4.24 -12.18
CA ASP A 116 8.68 3.72 -11.06
C ASP A 116 9.04 2.26 -10.76
N PHE A 117 9.19 1.94 -9.47
CA PHE A 117 9.58 0.64 -8.94
C PHE A 117 11.02 0.19 -9.21
N ASP A 118 11.86 1.03 -9.81
CA ASP A 118 13.29 0.78 -9.90
C ASP A 118 13.91 0.72 -8.49
N VAL A 119 14.82 -0.23 -8.28
CA VAL A 119 15.48 -0.44 -6.99
C VAL A 119 16.96 -0.16 -7.14
N HIS A 120 17.48 0.69 -6.27
CA HIS A 120 18.90 0.88 -6.07
C HIS A 120 19.39 0.04 -4.90
N ILE A 121 20.52 -0.62 -5.12
CA ILE A 121 21.30 -1.26 -4.07
C ILE A 121 22.66 -0.59 -4.03
N LEU A 122 22.88 0.15 -2.95
CA LEU A 122 24.13 0.83 -2.66
C LEU A 122 24.95 -0.11 -1.78
N TYR A 123 26.13 -0.46 -2.25
CA TYR A 123 27.05 -1.33 -1.52
C TYR A 123 27.73 -0.57 -0.38
N PRO A 124 28.34 -1.27 0.59
CA PRO A 124 28.89 -0.69 1.81
C PRO A 124 29.54 0.67 1.67
N ARG A 125 29.26 1.53 2.66
CA ARG A 125 29.94 2.81 2.84
C ARG A 125 31.15 2.63 3.76
N LYS A 126 32.08 3.59 3.76
CA LYS A 126 33.30 3.53 4.59
C LYS A 126 33.05 3.18 6.08
N LYS A 127 31.90 3.58 6.63
CA LYS A 127 31.53 3.38 8.05
C LYS A 127 30.45 2.31 8.29
N SER A 128 30.00 1.55 7.28
CA SER A 128 28.96 0.52 7.45
C SER A 128 28.98 -0.55 6.36
N HIS A 129 28.95 -1.82 6.78
CA HIS A 129 29.06 -2.99 5.91
C HIS A 129 27.71 -3.55 5.41
N TYR A 130 26.58 -2.96 5.82
CA TYR A 130 25.23 -3.46 5.51
C TYR A 130 24.76 -3.10 4.09
N GLY A 131 25.31 -2.01 3.53
CA GLY A 131 24.77 -1.38 2.32
C GLY A 131 23.49 -0.58 2.59
N HIS A 132 22.83 -0.12 1.52
CA HIS A 132 21.55 0.58 1.56
C HIS A 132 20.69 0.16 0.37
N MET A 133 19.37 0.06 0.58
CA MET A 133 18.41 -0.29 -0.46
C MET A 133 17.31 0.75 -0.51
N GLU A 134 16.97 1.21 -1.70
CA GLU A 134 15.96 2.23 -1.93
C GLU A 134 15.20 1.96 -3.23
N ILE A 135 13.92 2.30 -3.27
CA ILE A 135 13.02 2.12 -4.41
C ILE A 135 12.52 3.48 -4.90
N TYR A 136 12.53 3.67 -6.21
CA TYR A 136 12.05 4.89 -6.86
C TYR A 136 10.55 4.80 -7.12
N TYR A 137 9.84 5.89 -6.83
CA TYR A 137 8.42 5.99 -7.14
C TYR A 137 7.98 7.45 -7.21
N LYS A 138 7.24 7.84 -8.26
CA LYS A 138 6.65 9.18 -8.42
C LYS A 138 7.64 10.32 -8.16
N GLY A 139 8.83 10.26 -8.76
CA GLY A 139 9.83 11.32 -8.65
C GLY A 139 10.69 11.27 -7.37
N LYS A 140 10.56 10.23 -6.55
CA LYS A 140 11.11 10.18 -5.19
C LYS A 140 11.77 8.85 -4.91
N TRP A 141 12.78 8.85 -4.04
CA TRP A 141 13.40 7.63 -3.54
C TRP A 141 12.88 7.31 -2.15
N TYR A 142 12.65 6.03 -1.89
CA TYR A 142 12.11 5.52 -0.64
C TYR A 142 12.95 4.36 -0.14
N SER A 143 13.36 4.42 1.12
CA SER A 143 13.98 3.30 1.83
C SER A 143 13.12 2.97 3.04
N ASP A 144 13.63 3.14 4.26
CA ASP A 144 12.81 3.21 5.47
C ASP A 144 12.32 4.63 5.80
N PHE A 145 12.71 5.61 4.97
CA PHE A 145 12.26 7.00 5.00
C PHE A 145 12.18 7.56 3.58
N TYR A 146 11.57 8.74 3.44
CA TYR A 146 11.49 9.45 2.16
C TYR A 146 12.78 10.24 1.88
N GLN A 147 13.27 10.16 0.65
CA GLN A 147 14.51 10.78 0.20
C GLN A 147 14.25 11.64 -1.05
N LYS A 148 14.71 12.91 -1.01
CA LYS A 148 14.56 13.85 -2.14
C LYS A 148 15.33 13.40 -3.39
N ALA A 149 16.45 12.71 -3.19
CA ALA A 149 17.30 12.13 -4.22
C ALA A 149 17.87 10.81 -3.69
N SER A 150 18.42 9.99 -4.60
CA SER A 150 19.13 8.76 -4.21
C SER A 150 20.33 9.11 -3.33
N LEU A 151 20.65 8.29 -2.32
CA LEU A 151 21.87 8.55 -1.52
C LEU A 151 23.14 8.43 -2.37
N TRP A 152 23.09 7.69 -3.48
CA TRP A 152 24.18 7.64 -4.44
C TRP A 152 24.41 9.00 -5.12
N GLN A 153 23.33 9.72 -5.43
CA GLN A 153 23.42 11.05 -6.04
C GLN A 153 23.89 12.10 -5.02
N LEU A 154 23.46 11.99 -3.77
CA LEU A 154 23.83 12.92 -2.71
C LEU A 154 25.28 12.70 -2.24
N TRP A 155 25.69 11.44 -2.08
CA TRP A 155 26.97 11.06 -1.47
C TRP A 155 27.70 9.95 -2.26
N PRO A 156 28.02 10.16 -3.56
CA PRO A 156 28.59 9.11 -4.41
C PRO A 156 29.95 8.59 -3.92
N LYS A 157 30.72 9.43 -3.21
CA LYS A 157 32.05 9.08 -2.67
C LYS A 157 31.98 8.27 -1.37
N GLU A 158 30.82 8.19 -0.73
CA GLU A 158 30.66 7.44 0.52
C GLU A 158 30.44 5.95 0.30
N TYR A 159 29.76 5.60 -0.80
CA TYR A 159 29.40 4.23 -1.15
C TYR A 159 30.41 3.64 -2.14
N SER A 160 30.70 2.34 -2.01
CA SER A 160 31.67 1.66 -2.86
C SER A 160 31.20 1.45 -4.30
N LYS A 161 29.91 1.17 -4.49
CA LYS A 161 29.26 1.02 -5.80
C LYS A 161 27.75 1.07 -5.64
N VAL A 162 27.04 1.29 -6.74
CA VAL A 162 25.58 1.18 -6.82
C VAL A 162 25.21 0.23 -7.95
N LYS A 163 24.12 -0.52 -7.76
CA LYS A 163 23.46 -1.29 -8.81
C LYS A 163 22.00 -0.86 -8.91
N LEU A 164 21.51 -0.79 -10.15
CA LEU A 164 20.13 -0.47 -10.48
C LEU A 164 19.42 -1.73 -10.98
N TYR A 165 18.26 -2.01 -10.41
CA TYR A 165 17.39 -3.11 -10.80
C TYR A 165 16.05 -2.55 -11.25
N ARG A 166 15.68 -2.86 -12.49
CA ARG A 166 14.45 -2.37 -13.12
C ARG A 166 13.41 -3.46 -13.22
N LEU A 167 12.18 -3.12 -12.88
CA LEU A 167 11.02 -3.98 -13.10
C LEU A 167 10.75 -4.08 -14.61
N ALA A 168 10.77 -5.31 -15.14
CA ALA A 168 10.50 -5.60 -16.54
C ALA A 168 8.99 -5.62 -16.81
N TYR A 169 8.43 -4.46 -17.16
CA TYR A 169 6.99 -4.28 -17.41
C TYR A 169 6.42 -5.15 -18.53
N GLU A 170 7.23 -5.61 -19.48
CA GLU A 170 6.81 -6.53 -20.55
C GLU A 170 6.23 -7.85 -20.03
N ARG A 171 6.50 -8.19 -18.77
CA ARG A 171 6.01 -9.40 -18.09
C ARG A 171 4.90 -9.09 -17.07
N VAL A 172 4.38 -7.86 -17.09
CA VAL A 172 3.48 -7.34 -16.05
C VAL A 172 2.15 -6.91 -16.66
N VAL A 173 1.05 -7.40 -16.10
CA VAL A 173 -0.28 -6.81 -16.33
C VAL A 173 -0.54 -5.81 -15.21
N LEU A 174 -0.71 -4.54 -15.57
CA LEU A 174 -1.14 -3.51 -14.63
C LEU A 174 -2.62 -3.70 -14.34
N THR A 175 -3.01 -3.72 -13.06
CA THR A 175 -4.44 -3.72 -12.71
C THR A 175 -5.08 -2.40 -13.17
N PRO A 176 -6.19 -2.44 -13.93
CA PRO A 176 -6.93 -1.24 -14.27
C PRO A 176 -7.37 -0.52 -12.99
N GLN A 177 -6.98 0.75 -12.86
CA GLN A 177 -7.61 1.63 -11.89
C GLN A 177 -8.95 2.03 -12.50
N ASN A 178 -10.07 1.50 -11.98
CA ASN A 178 -11.39 2.05 -12.29
C ASN A 178 -11.67 3.24 -11.36
N PRO A 179 -11.65 4.50 -11.84
CA PRO A 179 -12.37 5.57 -11.18
C PRO A 179 -13.75 5.70 -11.80
N THR A 180 -14.73 4.92 -11.35
CA THR A 180 -16.14 5.25 -11.62
C THR A 180 -16.57 6.35 -10.66
N TYR A 181 -16.22 7.59 -10.98
CA TYR A 181 -16.91 8.76 -10.44
C TYR A 181 -18.01 9.16 -11.43
N GLN A 182 -19.16 8.49 -11.35
CA GLN A 182 -20.34 8.95 -12.07
C GLN A 182 -20.92 10.15 -11.33
N LYS A 183 -20.80 11.32 -11.96
CA LYS A 183 -21.43 12.56 -11.55
C LYS A 183 -22.94 12.36 -11.61
N ARG A 184 -23.58 12.14 -10.45
CA ARG A 184 -25.03 12.01 -10.33
C ARG A 184 -25.67 13.37 -10.69
N SER A 185 -26.18 13.50 -11.91
CA SER A 185 -27.02 14.63 -12.30
C SER A 185 -28.31 14.57 -11.49
N LYS A 186 -28.63 15.65 -10.76
CA LYS A 186 -29.91 15.81 -10.06
C LYS A 186 -31.05 15.78 -11.10
N PRO A 187 -32.13 15.01 -10.89
CA PRO A 187 -33.31 15.13 -11.74
C PRO A 187 -34.02 16.45 -11.45
N SER A 188 -34.30 17.20 -12.52
CA SER A 188 -35.17 18.38 -12.52
C SER A 188 -36.62 17.93 -12.30
N MET A 189 -37.23 18.36 -11.19
CA MET A 189 -38.67 18.23 -11.01
C MET A 189 -39.38 19.21 -11.96
N ARG A 190 -40.11 18.70 -12.94
CA ARG A 190 -41.17 19.47 -13.61
C ARG A 190 -42.45 19.31 -12.80
N LEU A 191 -43.02 20.43 -12.35
CA LEU A 191 -44.38 20.48 -11.81
C LEU A 191 -45.36 20.01 -12.90
N ALA A 192 -46.13 18.96 -12.63
CA ALA A 192 -47.29 18.62 -13.42
C ALA A 192 -48.45 19.55 -13.00
N GLN A 193 -49.02 20.25 -13.98
CA GLN A 193 -50.25 21.01 -13.84
C GLN A 193 -51.44 20.05 -13.71
N SER A 194 -52.31 20.29 -12.74
CA SER A 194 -53.54 19.53 -12.50
C SER A 194 -54.62 19.90 -13.54
N PRO A 195 -55.37 18.93 -14.10
CA PRO A 195 -56.58 19.24 -14.83
C PRO A 195 -57.78 19.36 -13.89
N VAL A 196 -58.58 20.36 -14.22
CA VAL A 196 -59.93 20.68 -13.77
C VAL A 196 -60.87 19.48 -13.96
N TYR A 197 -61.67 19.16 -12.94
CA TYR A 197 -63.11 18.84 -13.04
C TYR A 197 -63.77 19.03 -11.68
#